data_AF-A0A268RXK9-F1
#
_entry.id   AF-A0A268RXK9-F1
#
_cell.length_a   1.000
_cell.length_b   1.000
_cell.length_c   1.000
_cell.angle_alpha   90.00
_cell.angle_beta   90.00
_cell.angle_gamma   90.00
#
_symmetry.space_group_name_H-M   'P 1'
#
loop_
_entity.id
_entity.type
_entity.pdbx_description
1 polymer ?
#
loop_
_entity_poly.entity_id
_entity_poly.type
_entity_poly.pdbx_seq_one_letter_code
_entity_poly.pdbx_strand_id
1 'polypeptide(L)' 'MQGKVKWFNAEKGFGFIEREDGDDVFVHFSAINSEGFKTLDEGQDVEFEIVEGARGPQAANVVKL' A
#
# COMPACT_ATOMS: atom_id res chain seq x y z
N MET A 1 3.98 9.32 4.45
CA MET A 1 5.26 8.59 4.33
C MET A 1 5.38 8.07 2.91
N GLN A 2 6.60 7.95 2.37
CA GLN A 2 6.82 7.45 1.03
C GLN A 2 7.37 6.02 1.06
N GLY A 3 7.10 5.28 0.00
CA GLY A 3 7.63 3.93 -0.20
C GLY A 3 7.36 3.46 -1.61
N LYS A 4 7.77 2.23 -1.89
CA LYS A 4 7.64 1.59 -3.19
C LYS A 4 6.77 0.35 -3.05
N VAL A 5 5.92 0.07 -4.03
CA VAL A 5 5.07 -1.12 -4.01
C VAL A 5 5.95 -2.33 -4.28
N LYS A 6 6.13 -3.18 -3.27
CA LYS A 6 6.93 -4.40 -3.38
C LYS A 6 6.23 -5.44 -4.24
N TRP A 7 4.93 -5.59 -4.04
CA TRP A 7 4.05 -6.38 -4.90
C TRP A 7 2.59 -6.08 -4.56
N PHE A 8 1.69 -6.27 -5.53
CA PHE A 8 0.25 -6.19 -5.31
C PHE A 8 -0.48 -7.25 -6.13
N ASN A 9 -1.38 -7.98 -5.49
CA ASN A 9 -2.25 -8.93 -6.18
C ASN A 9 -3.61 -8.27 -6.44
N ALA A 10 -3.85 -7.85 -7.68
CA ALA A 10 -5.07 -7.17 -8.09
C ALA A 10 -6.33 -8.05 -7.96
N GLU A 11 -6.21 -9.36 -8.14
CA GLU A 11 -7.33 -10.30 -8.00
C GLU A 11 -7.77 -10.45 -6.55
N LYS A 12 -6.81 -10.47 -5.62
CA LYS A 12 -7.05 -10.60 -4.18
C LYS A 12 -7.23 -9.26 -3.48
N GLY A 13 -6.84 -8.15 -4.11
CA GLY A 13 -7.00 -6.80 -3.60
C GLY A 13 -6.06 -6.43 -2.44
N PHE A 14 -4.86 -7.03 -2.38
CA PHE A 14 -3.88 -6.68 -1.35
C PHE A 14 -2.44 -6.87 -1.80
N GLY A 15 -1.52 -6.27 -1.07
CA GLY A 15 -0.09 -6.33 -1.35
C GLY A 15 0.75 -5.79 -0.19
N PHE A 16 2.00 -5.47 -0.49
CA PHE A 16 2.93 -4.86 0.45
C PHE A 16 3.69 -3.70 -0.18
N ILE A 17 3.96 -2.69 0.64
CA ILE A 17 4.77 -1.52 0.31
C ILE A 17 6.08 -1.63 1.08
N GLU A 18 7.21 -1.64 0.37
CA GLU A 18 8.53 -1.52 0.98
C GLU A 18 8.80 -0.06 1.34
N ARG A 19 9.45 0.13 2.49
CA ARG A 19 9.89 1.43 3.00
C ARG A 19 11.41 1.45 2.99
N GLU A 20 12.01 2.62 2.81
CA GLU A 20 13.47 2.76 2.92
C GLU A 20 13.97 2.35 4.32
N ASP A 21 13.17 2.66 5.35
CA ASP A 21 13.48 2.31 6.74
C ASP A 21 12.36 1.47 7.36
N GLY A 22 12.68 0.21 7.66
CA GLY A 22 11.85 -0.69 8.46
C GLY A 22 11.16 -1.82 7.68
N ASP A 23 10.17 -2.44 8.31
CA ASP A 23 9.47 -3.59 7.74
C ASP A 23 8.50 -3.21 6.61
N ASP A 24 8.23 -4.15 5.71
CA ASP A 24 7.19 -4.03 4.70
C ASP A 24 5.82 -3.75 5.36
N VAL A 25 5.03 -2.91 4.71
CA VAL A 25 3.70 -2.52 5.22
C VAL A 25 2.63 -3.18 4.38
N PHE A 26 1.69 -3.85 5.05
CA PHE A 26 0.53 -4.42 4.39
C PHE A 26 -0.37 -3.32 3.80
N VAL A 27 -0.84 -3.50 2.56
CA VAL A 27 -1.81 -2.60 1.93
C VAL A 27 -3.00 -3.39 1.39
N HIS A 28 -4.21 -2.92 1.69
CA HIS A 28 -5.46 -3.42 1.13
C HIS A 28 -6.02 -2.42 0.12
N PHE A 29 -6.73 -2.90 -0.92
CA PHE A 29 -7.25 -2.04 -1.98
C PHE A 29 -8.14 -0.91 -1.44
N SER A 30 -8.84 -1.13 -0.33
CA SER A 30 -9.70 -0.11 0.29
C SER A 30 -8.95 1.15 0.72
N ALA A 31 -7.65 1.02 1.03
CA ALA A 31 -6.79 2.13 1.43
C ALA A 31 -6.30 2.98 0.24
N ILE A 32 -6.48 2.51 -1.01
CA ILE A 32 -6.03 3.23 -2.20
C ILE A 32 -7.01 4.34 -2.54
N ASN A 33 -6.50 5.57 -2.58
CA ASN A 33 -7.20 6.78 -2.98
C ASN A 33 -7.03 6.98 -4.49
N SER A 34 -7.86 6.27 -5.25
CA SER A 34 -7.97 6.40 -6.71
C SER A 34 -9.42 6.23 -7.12
N GLU A 35 -9.80 6.88 -8.21
CA GLU A 35 -11.05 6.59 -8.90
C GLU A 35 -10.93 5.25 -9.67
N GLY A 36 -12.07 4.58 -9.89
CA GLY A 36 -12.12 3.33 -10.65
C GLY A 36 -11.55 2.12 -9.93
N PHE A 37 -10.86 1.25 -10.68
CA PHE A 37 -10.31 0.00 -10.15
C PHE A 37 -9.08 0.26 -9.27
N LYS A 38 -9.17 -0.09 -8.00
CA LYS A 38 -8.14 0.17 -6.99
C LYS A 38 -7.04 -0.89 -7.02
N THR A 39 -5.96 -0.60 -7.73
CA THR A 39 -4.77 -1.46 -7.83
C THR A 39 -3.49 -0.65 -7.76
N LEU A 40 -2.38 -1.33 -7.45
CA LEU A 40 -1.02 -0.80 -7.47
C LEU A 40 -0.16 -1.69 -8.39
N ASP A 41 0.88 -1.09 -8.96
CA ASP A 41 1.85 -1.79 -9.81
C ASP A 41 3.16 -2.03 -9.04
N GLU A 42 3.82 -3.16 -9.27
CA GLU A 42 5.13 -3.43 -8.65
C GLU A 42 6.16 -2.37 -9.06
N GLY A 43 6.93 -1.89 -8.08
CA GLY A 43 7.91 -0.82 -8.25
C GLY A 43 7.33 0.60 -8.24
N GLN A 44 5.99 0.75 -8.16
CA GLN A 44 5.33 2.04 -8.13
C GLN A 44 5.63 2.81 -6.84
N ASP A 45 5.95 4.10 -6.98
CA ASP A 45 6.12 5.00 -5.84
C ASP A 45 4.76 5.44 -5.30
N VAL A 46 4.63 5.41 -3.98
CA VAL A 46 3.39 5.71 -3.27
C VAL A 46 3.65 6.55 -2.03
N GLU A 47 2.69 7.40 -1.72
CA GLU A 47 2.59 8.06 -0.42
C GLU A 47 1.44 7.45 0.39
N PHE A 48 1.66 7.22 1.68
CA PHE A 48 0.69 6.58 2.58
C PHE A 48 0.94 6.94 4.05
N GLU A 49 -0.04 6.64 4.89
CA GLU A 49 0.04 6.69 6.34
C GLU A 49 0.10 5.27 6.90
N ILE A 50 0.75 5.08 8.05
CA ILE A 50 0.66 3.80 8.78
C ILE A 50 -0.31 3.95 9.94
N VAL A 51 -1.21 2.98 10.02
CA VAL A 51 -2.17 2.85 11.13
C VAL A 51 -2.08 1.46 11.73
N GLU A 52 -2.34 1.36 13.03
CA GLU A 52 -2.42 0.08 13.73
C GLU A 52 -3.74 -0.62 13.40
N GLY A 53 -3.64 -1.82 12.83
CA GLY A 53 -4.75 -2.69 12.49
C GLY A 53 -4.91 -3.87 13.44
N ALA A 54 -6.02 -4.60 13.30
CA ALA A 54 -6.25 -5.84 14.06
C ALA A 54 -5.21 -6.94 13.80
N ARG A 55 -4.40 -6.81 12.73
CA ARG A 55 -3.34 -7.74 12.33
C ARG A 55 -1.97 -7.08 12.27
N GLY A 56 -1.79 -5.96 12.97
CA GLY A 56 -0.57 -5.15 12.96
C GLY A 56 -0.63 -3.96 12.00
N PRO A 57 0.54 -3.30 11.77
CA PRO A 57 0.64 -2.11 10.95
C PRO A 57 0.16 -2.31 9.51
N GLN A 58 -0.65 -1.37 9.01
CA GLN A 58 -1.13 -1.36 7.63
C GLN A 58 -1.12 0.06 7.05
N ALA A 59 -1.07 0.13 5.72
CA ALA A 59 -1.13 1.37 4.98
C ALA A 59 -2.56 1.92 4.90
N ALA A 60 -2.70 3.22 5.11
CA ALA A 60 -3.92 4.00 4.96
C ALA A 60 -3.65 5.19 4.02
N ASN A 61 -4.72 5.75 3.44
CA ASN A 61 -4.66 6.93 2.59
C ASN A 61 -3.61 6.84 1.47
N VAL A 62 -3.51 5.69 0.82
CA VAL A 62 -2.47 5.40 -0.18
C VAL A 62 -2.74 6.18 -1.47
N VAL A 63 -1.80 7.00 -1.89
CA VAL A 63 -1.84 7.80 -3.13
C VAL A 63 -0.67 7.39 -4.01
N LYS A 64 -0.93 7.23 -5.30
CA LYS A 64 0.11 6.99 -6.32
C LYS A 64 0.86 8.29 -6.59
N LEU A 65 2.18 8.26 -6.59
CA LEU A 65 3.03 9.40 -6.93
C LEU A 65 3.33 9.46 -8.43
#